data_AF-A0A1W1CBG2-F1
#
_entry.id   AF-A0A1W1CBG2-F1
#
_cell.length_a   1.000
_cell.length_b   1.000
_cell.length_c   1.000
_cell.angle_alpha   90.00
_cell.angle_beta   90.00
_cell.angle_gamma   90.00
#
_symmetry.space_group_name_H-M   'P 1'
#
loop_
_entity.id
_entity.type
_entity.pdbx_description
1 polymer ?
#
loop_
_entity_poly.entity_id
_entity_poly.type
_entity_poly.pdbx_seq_one_letter_code
_entity_poly.pdbx_strand_id
1 'polypeptide(L)'
;MIQELIRYPDERINITSADVRNFNEEVDKLVQDMKDTIEANNSEGLAAIQIAIPLSVVVAKDTHGDWHTFCNPRILKTAGRTISLETSLYMPDIEEEIPRHEQITFIYQDRMGKQHSMTVSGHFSYLLQRKFDYTFGGTFANKLDRKHRKMVEKKLSINGAKGEFNSDSNFSKREYFKSAINKLLFFEGLTLFAPLFSVRKETLETLYHYGIFATVMTFLLTIGYLVYAKYEASKVISCTGCQVVSFTAVAIKYFILILILFIGSYYLVNPN
;
A
#
# COMPACT_ATOMS: atom_id res chain seq x y z
N MET A 1 -19.89 5.07 -24.39
CA MET A 1 -20.40 6.42 -24.13
C MET A 1 -19.33 7.20 -23.38
N ILE A 2 -19.11 8.48 -23.72
CA ILE A 2 -18.15 9.33 -23.00
C ILE A 2 -18.71 9.62 -21.60
N GLN A 3 -17.90 9.38 -20.58
CA GLN A 3 -18.25 9.56 -19.17
C GLN A 3 -17.65 10.85 -18.61
N GLU A 4 -18.30 11.43 -17.60
CA GLU A 4 -17.81 12.63 -16.91
C GLU A 4 -16.63 12.29 -16.00
N LEU A 5 -15.55 13.06 -16.12
CA LEU A 5 -14.35 12.91 -15.30
C LEU A 5 -14.52 13.65 -13.98
N ILE A 6 -14.23 12.98 -12.86
CA ILE A 6 -14.12 13.68 -11.58
C ILE A 6 -12.90 14.61 -11.58
N ARG A 7 -13.05 15.78 -10.97
CA ARG A 7 -12.04 16.83 -10.87
C ARG A 7 -11.82 17.23 -9.42
N TYR A 8 -10.64 17.73 -9.11
CA TYR A 8 -10.37 18.27 -7.79
C TYR A 8 -11.38 19.37 -7.42
N PRO A 9 -11.97 19.35 -6.21
CA PRO A 9 -11.56 18.61 -5.02
C PRO A 9 -12.40 17.35 -4.70
N ASP A 10 -12.95 16.67 -5.71
CA ASP A 10 -13.81 15.49 -5.50
C ASP A 10 -13.12 14.34 -4.76
N GLU A 11 -13.53 14.11 -3.51
CA GLU A 11 -12.94 13.13 -2.61
C GLU A 11 -13.14 11.67 -3.07
N ARG A 12 -14.05 11.41 -4.02
CA ARG A 12 -14.26 10.06 -4.55
C ARG A 12 -12.99 9.49 -5.17
N ILE A 13 -12.08 10.33 -5.68
CA ILE A 13 -10.79 9.88 -6.22
C ILE A 13 -9.91 9.14 -5.19
N ASN A 14 -10.12 9.43 -3.90
CA ASN A 14 -9.38 8.83 -2.79
C ASN A 14 -10.00 7.50 -2.33
N ILE A 15 -11.17 7.15 -2.84
CA ILE A 15 -11.78 5.85 -2.57
C ILE A 15 -10.93 4.80 -3.25
N THR A 16 -10.55 3.78 -2.49
CA THR A 16 -9.96 2.60 -3.11
C THR A 16 -11.01 1.81 -3.85
N SER A 17 -10.71 1.55 -5.12
CA SER A 17 -11.48 0.67 -5.97
C SER A 17 -11.62 -0.75 -5.39
N ALA A 18 -12.84 -1.28 -5.43
CA ALA A 18 -13.15 -2.67 -5.12
C ALA A 18 -12.69 -3.61 -6.26
N ASP A 19 -12.29 -4.83 -5.90
CA ASP A 19 -11.94 -5.84 -6.89
C ASP A 19 -13.17 -6.26 -7.72
N VAL A 20 -12.98 -6.39 -9.04
CA VAL A 20 -13.95 -6.98 -9.96
C VAL A 20 -14.08 -8.48 -9.64
N ARG A 21 -15.29 -8.92 -9.30
CA ARG A 21 -15.58 -10.34 -9.00
C ARG A 21 -16.38 -11.03 -10.09
N ASN A 22 -17.27 -10.29 -10.73
CA ASN A 22 -18.15 -10.79 -11.78
C ASN A 22 -17.73 -10.13 -13.10
N PHE A 23 -17.24 -10.95 -14.03
CA PHE A 23 -16.84 -10.51 -15.37
C PHE A 23 -17.99 -10.74 -16.33
N ASN A 24 -18.93 -9.78 -16.33
CA ASN A 24 -20.16 -9.81 -17.13
C ASN A 24 -20.15 -8.68 -18.17
N GLU A 25 -21.26 -8.54 -18.91
CA GLU A 25 -21.45 -7.49 -19.91
C GLU A 25 -21.32 -6.06 -19.35
N GLU A 26 -21.54 -5.86 -18.05
CA GLU A 26 -21.37 -4.54 -17.42
C GLU A 26 -19.90 -4.12 -17.36
N VAL A 27 -18.99 -5.07 -17.12
CA VAL A 27 -17.54 -4.81 -17.18
C VAL A 27 -17.12 -4.45 -18.59
N ASP A 28 -17.64 -5.17 -19.60
CA ASP A 28 -17.36 -4.87 -21.00
C ASP A 28 -17.87 -3.50 -21.42
N LYS A 29 -19.08 -3.13 -20.97
CA LYS A 29 -19.64 -1.79 -21.20
C LYS A 29 -18.81 -0.71 -20.52
N LEU A 30 -18.39 -0.93 -19.27
CA LEU A 30 -17.50 -0.01 -18.54
C LEU A 30 -16.18 0.18 -19.28
N VAL A 31 -15.56 -0.89 -19.76
CA VAL A 31 -14.31 -0.83 -20.53
C VAL A 31 -14.50 0.00 -21.80
N GLN A 32 -15.61 -0.20 -22.52
CA GLN A 32 -15.91 0.60 -23.71
C GLN A 32 -16.13 2.08 -23.39
N ASP A 33 -16.91 2.38 -22.34
CA ASP A 33 -17.12 3.75 -21.88
C ASP A 33 -15.79 4.44 -21.48
N MET A 34 -14.89 3.70 -20.83
CA MET A 34 -13.54 4.18 -20.51
C MET A 34 -12.72 4.45 -21.77
N LYS A 35 -12.77 3.58 -22.79
CA LYS A 35 -12.09 3.81 -24.07
C LYS A 35 -12.59 5.08 -24.76
N ASP A 36 -13.90 5.23 -24.88
CA ASP A 36 -14.52 6.42 -25.49
C ASP A 36 -14.11 7.69 -24.73
N THR A 37 -14.06 7.62 -23.39
CA THR A 37 -13.65 8.74 -22.54
C THR A 37 -12.17 9.09 -22.69
N ILE A 38 -11.30 8.07 -22.82
CA ILE A 38 -9.86 8.25 -23.08
C ILE A 38 -9.66 8.99 -24.40
N GLU A 39 -10.36 8.58 -25.46
CA GLU A 39 -10.25 9.20 -26.78
C GLU A 39 -10.77 10.64 -26.79
N ALA A 40 -11.93 10.89 -26.17
CA ALA A 40 -12.51 12.22 -26.08
C ALA A 40 -11.63 13.24 -25.34
N ASN A 41 -10.75 12.78 -24.45
CA ASN A 41 -9.88 13.62 -23.63
C ASN A 41 -8.40 13.55 -24.05
N ASN A 42 -8.06 12.94 -25.19
CA ASN A 42 -6.68 12.73 -25.65
C ASN A 42 -5.76 12.15 -24.56
N SER A 43 -6.27 11.20 -23.77
CA SER A 43 -5.50 10.54 -22.72
C SER A 43 -4.88 9.23 -23.22
N GLU A 44 -3.84 8.77 -22.52
CA GLU A 44 -3.23 7.45 -22.80
C GLU A 44 -3.85 6.34 -21.93
N GLY A 45 -4.59 6.69 -20.88
CA GLY A 45 -5.24 5.70 -20.03
C GLY A 45 -6.13 6.30 -18.97
N LEU A 46 -6.95 5.47 -18.35
CA LEU A 46 -7.95 5.85 -17.36
C LEU A 46 -8.13 4.73 -16.35
N ALA A 47 -8.27 5.09 -15.08
CA ALA A 47 -8.78 4.19 -14.05
C ALA A 47 -10.28 4.46 -13.85
N ALA A 48 -11.10 3.43 -13.59
CA ALA A 48 -12.55 3.58 -13.48
C ALA A 48 -12.97 4.59 -12.39
N ILE A 49 -12.17 4.73 -11.33
CA ILE A 49 -12.44 5.72 -10.28
C ILE A 49 -12.40 7.17 -10.81
N GLN A 50 -11.66 7.44 -11.88
CA GLN A 50 -11.59 8.77 -12.51
C GLN A 50 -12.91 9.18 -13.18
N ILE A 51 -13.84 8.24 -13.38
CA ILE A 51 -15.23 8.48 -13.82
C ILE A 51 -16.23 8.12 -12.71
N ALA A 52 -15.79 8.24 -11.45
CA ALA A 52 -16.57 7.96 -10.24
C ALA A 52 -17.04 6.50 -10.05
N ILE A 53 -16.41 5.53 -10.72
CA ILE A 53 -16.74 4.11 -10.58
C ILE A 53 -15.66 3.42 -9.73
N PRO A 54 -15.92 3.06 -8.45
CA PRO A 54 -14.92 2.51 -7.55
C PRO A 54 -14.67 1.01 -7.81
N LEU A 55 -14.36 0.64 -9.05
CA LEU A 55 -13.93 -0.70 -9.45
C LEU A 55 -12.47 -0.68 -9.88
N SER A 56 -11.76 -1.79 -9.63
CA SER A 56 -10.32 -1.91 -9.91
C SER A 56 -10.13 -2.28 -11.38
N VAL A 57 -10.49 -1.34 -12.26
CA VAL A 57 -10.38 -1.48 -13.72
C VAL A 57 -9.54 -0.32 -14.25
N VAL A 58 -8.53 -0.66 -15.03
CA VAL A 58 -7.68 0.29 -15.74
C VAL A 58 -7.68 -0.05 -17.21
N VAL A 59 -7.90 0.95 -18.05
CA VAL A 59 -7.79 0.85 -19.51
C VAL A 59 -6.68 1.79 -19.97
N ALA A 60 -5.79 1.32 -20.82
CA ALA A 60 -4.69 2.13 -21.35
C ALA A 60 -4.36 1.75 -22.79
N LYS A 61 -3.85 2.71 -23.56
CA LYS A 61 -3.17 2.47 -24.84
C LYS A 61 -1.68 2.35 -24.59
N ASP A 62 -1.03 1.36 -25.20
CA ASP A 62 0.42 1.31 -25.22
C ASP A 62 1.01 2.27 -26.28
N THR A 63 2.34 2.25 -26.42
CA THR A 63 3.06 3.09 -27.38
C THR A 63 2.77 2.78 -28.84
N HIS A 64 2.19 1.61 -29.13
CA HIS A 64 1.75 1.20 -30.48
C HIS A 64 0.29 1.57 -30.75
N GLY A 65 -0.43 2.04 -29.72
CA GLY A 65 -1.85 2.37 -29.80
C GLY A 65 -2.78 1.19 -29.48
N ASP A 66 -2.24 0.05 -29.05
CA ASP A 66 -3.02 -1.12 -28.72
C ASP A 66 -3.70 -0.96 -27.36
N TRP A 67 -4.97 -1.37 -27.30
CA TRP A 67 -5.78 -1.26 -26.09
C TRP A 67 -5.52 -2.42 -25.13
N HIS A 68 -5.20 -2.07 -23.89
CA HIS A 68 -5.05 -3.01 -22.79
C HIS A 68 -6.08 -2.74 -21.69
N THR A 69 -6.59 -3.79 -21.08
CA THR A 69 -7.52 -3.73 -19.95
C THR A 69 -6.96 -4.56 -18.80
N PHE A 70 -6.80 -3.92 -17.65
CA PHE A 70 -6.24 -4.50 -16.45
C PHE A 70 -7.27 -4.45 -15.33
N CYS A 71 -7.90 -5.59 -15.06
CA CYS A 71 -8.75 -5.76 -13.89
C CYS A 71 -7.91 -6.25 -12.71
N ASN A 72 -8.18 -5.72 -11.52
CA ASN A 72 -7.53 -6.10 -10.26
C ASN A 72 -5.98 -6.12 -10.31
N PRO A 73 -5.30 -5.13 -10.92
CA PRO A 73 -3.85 -5.19 -11.10
C PRO A 73 -3.08 -5.14 -9.78
N ARG A 74 -1.98 -5.90 -9.68
CA ARG A 74 -1.06 -5.90 -8.52
C ARG A 74 0.39 -5.98 -8.98
N ILE A 75 1.18 -4.96 -8.64
CA ILE A 75 2.63 -4.94 -8.89
C ILE A 75 3.33 -5.95 -7.96
N LEU A 76 4.09 -6.86 -8.55
CA LEU A 76 4.85 -7.90 -7.85
C LEU A 76 6.33 -7.53 -7.70
N LYS A 77 6.90 -6.90 -8.71
CA LYS A 77 8.32 -6.53 -8.74
C LYS A 77 8.49 -5.17 -9.41
N THR A 78 9.44 -4.39 -8.92
CA THR A 78 9.89 -3.15 -9.56
C THR A 78 11.40 -3.19 -9.76
N ALA A 79 11.89 -2.50 -10.80
CA ALA A 79 13.31 -2.37 -11.09
C ALA A 79 13.62 -1.03 -11.74
N GLY A 80 14.81 -0.50 -11.45
CA GLY A 80 15.23 0.84 -11.87
C GLY A 80 14.51 1.96 -11.10
N ARG A 81 15.19 3.08 -10.89
CA ARG A 81 14.58 4.31 -10.37
C ARG A 81 14.71 5.37 -11.45
N THR A 82 13.63 6.11 -11.65
CA THR A 82 13.56 7.19 -12.63
C THR A 82 12.64 8.30 -12.12
N ILE A 83 12.60 9.41 -12.84
CA ILE A 83 11.69 10.52 -12.61
C ILE A 83 10.80 10.63 -13.83
N SER A 84 9.48 10.66 -13.61
CA SER A 84 8.48 10.85 -14.65
C SER A 84 7.79 12.19 -14.44
N LEU A 85 7.72 12.99 -15.51
CA LEU A 85 6.92 14.21 -15.53
C LEU A 85 5.45 13.83 -15.74
N GLU A 86 4.61 14.06 -14.73
CA GLU A 86 3.22 13.60 -14.74
C GLU A 86 2.21 14.74 -14.71
N THR A 87 1.18 14.59 -15.52
CA THR A 87 -0.05 15.38 -15.49
C THR A 87 -1.25 14.50 -15.13
N SER A 88 -2.37 15.10 -14.74
CA SER A 88 -3.61 14.38 -14.45
C SER A 88 -4.84 15.07 -14.99
N LEU A 89 -5.79 14.28 -15.50
CA LEU A 89 -7.14 14.75 -15.78
C LEU A 89 -7.86 15.19 -14.49
N TYR A 90 -7.54 14.64 -13.32
CA TYR A 90 -8.19 15.05 -12.06
C TYR A 90 -7.75 16.46 -11.61
N MET A 91 -6.49 16.83 -11.86
CA MET A 91 -5.89 18.13 -11.54
C MET A 91 -5.36 18.77 -12.82
N PRO A 92 -6.23 19.36 -13.65
CA PRO A 92 -5.78 20.07 -14.84
C PRO A 92 -4.78 21.16 -14.45
N ASP A 93 -3.82 21.45 -15.34
CA ASP A 93 -2.78 22.49 -15.18
C ASP A 93 -1.72 22.24 -14.10
N ILE A 94 -1.74 21.06 -13.46
CA ILE A 94 -0.67 20.62 -12.56
C ILE A 94 0.22 19.61 -13.27
N GLU A 95 1.49 19.96 -13.35
CA GLU A 95 2.56 19.11 -13.84
C GLU A 95 3.65 19.04 -12.77
N GLU A 96 4.05 17.83 -12.38
CA GLU A 96 5.04 17.62 -11.33
C GLU A 96 5.94 16.42 -11.65
N GLU A 97 7.16 16.44 -11.13
CA GLU A 97 8.14 15.35 -11.25
C GLU A 97 7.91 14.29 -10.18
N ILE A 98 7.64 13.06 -10.60
CA ILE A 98 7.25 11.95 -9.71
C ILE A 98 8.27 10.81 -9.80
N PRO A 99 8.77 10.31 -8.66
CA PRO A 99 9.66 9.16 -8.66
C PRO A 99 8.90 7.89 -9.09
N ARG A 100 9.42 7.21 -10.11
CA ARG A 100 8.86 5.97 -10.69
C ARG A 100 9.93 4.90 -10.85
N HIS A 101 9.48 3.70 -11.20
CA HIS A 101 10.36 2.60 -11.56
C HIS A 101 10.38 2.39 -13.08
N GLU A 102 11.58 2.24 -13.65
CA GLU A 102 11.78 2.02 -15.09
C GLU A 102 11.00 0.79 -15.58
N GLN A 103 10.99 -0.27 -14.77
CA GLN A 103 10.35 -1.53 -15.09
C GLN A 103 9.47 -2.01 -13.93
N ILE A 104 8.31 -2.56 -14.27
CA ILE A 104 7.41 -3.24 -13.34
C ILE A 104 7.03 -4.62 -13.88
N THR A 105 6.87 -5.59 -12.98
CA THR A 105 6.20 -6.85 -13.24
C THR A 105 4.96 -6.91 -12.37
N PHE A 106 3.81 -7.23 -12.96
CA PHE A 106 2.53 -7.24 -12.28
C PHE A 106 1.61 -8.34 -12.78
N ILE A 107 0.66 -8.73 -11.93
CA ILE A 107 -0.44 -9.63 -12.29
C ILE A 107 -1.74 -8.84 -12.43
N TYR A 108 -2.64 -9.33 -13.27
CA TYR A 108 -3.95 -8.75 -13.48
C TYR A 108 -4.90 -9.82 -14.03
N GLN A 109 -6.19 -9.48 -14.13
CA GLN A 109 -7.19 -10.26 -14.85
C GLN A 109 -7.62 -9.50 -16.10
N ASP A 110 -7.81 -10.21 -17.22
CA ASP A 110 -8.39 -9.62 -18.41
C ASP A 110 -9.92 -9.41 -18.25
N ARG A 111 -10.57 -8.91 -19.31
CA ARG A 111 -12.03 -8.70 -19.34
C ARG A 111 -12.86 -9.97 -19.16
N MET A 112 -12.26 -11.15 -19.37
CA MET A 112 -12.90 -12.45 -19.15
C MET A 112 -12.59 -13.03 -17.76
N GLY A 113 -11.85 -12.29 -16.92
CA GLY A 113 -11.45 -12.73 -15.59
C GLY A 113 -10.24 -13.68 -15.57
N LYS A 114 -9.62 -13.95 -16.72
CA LYS A 114 -8.45 -14.84 -16.80
C LYS A 114 -7.22 -14.11 -16.28
N GLN A 115 -6.48 -14.78 -15.41
CA GLN A 115 -5.28 -14.22 -14.80
C GLN A 115 -4.09 -14.22 -15.78
N HIS A 116 -3.39 -13.10 -15.80
CA HIS A 116 -2.19 -12.87 -16.61
C HIS A 116 -1.08 -12.25 -15.75
N SER A 117 0.15 -12.37 -16.25
CA SER A 117 1.33 -11.69 -15.71
C SER A 117 2.03 -10.98 -16.85
N MET A 118 2.47 -9.74 -16.61
CA MET A 118 3.15 -8.93 -17.62
C MET A 118 4.31 -8.15 -17.00
N THR A 119 5.37 -7.98 -17.77
CA THR A 119 6.49 -7.10 -17.45
C THR A 119 6.56 -6.01 -18.51
N VAL A 120 6.61 -4.76 -18.06
CA VAL A 120 6.69 -3.58 -18.94
C VAL A 120 7.79 -2.65 -18.47
N SER A 121 8.34 -1.87 -19.39
CA SER A 121 9.38 -0.88 -19.12
C SER A 121 9.12 0.44 -19.83
N GLY A 122 9.88 1.48 -19.49
CA GLY A 122 9.80 2.80 -20.13
C GLY A 122 8.48 3.51 -19.87
N HIS A 123 8.03 4.31 -20.84
CA HIS A 123 6.84 5.17 -20.71
C HIS A 123 5.59 4.42 -20.24
N PHE A 124 5.33 3.24 -20.81
CA PHE A 124 4.15 2.46 -20.45
C PHE A 124 4.20 1.96 -18.99
N SER A 125 5.39 1.70 -18.46
CA SER A 125 5.59 1.40 -17.03
C SER A 125 5.15 2.55 -16.14
N TYR A 126 5.47 3.79 -16.50
CA TYR A 126 5.10 4.98 -15.73
C TYR A 126 3.61 5.25 -15.80
N LEU A 127 3.04 5.17 -17.01
CA LEU A 127 1.62 5.29 -17.24
C LEU A 127 0.84 4.30 -16.37
N LEU A 128 1.22 3.02 -16.39
CA LEU A 128 0.53 1.99 -15.61
C LEU A 128 0.71 2.17 -14.11
N GLN A 129 1.91 2.52 -13.62
CA GLN A 129 2.11 2.87 -12.21
C GLN A 129 1.18 4.01 -11.76
N ARG A 130 1.08 5.08 -12.57
CA ARG A 130 0.18 6.21 -12.30
C ARG A 130 -1.29 5.78 -12.31
N LYS A 131 -1.72 4.93 -13.24
CA LYS A 131 -3.11 4.45 -13.30
C LYS A 131 -3.45 3.46 -12.19
N PHE A 132 -2.49 2.64 -11.78
CA PHE A 132 -2.66 1.73 -10.64
C PHE A 132 -2.72 2.50 -9.31
N ASP A 133 -1.99 3.61 -9.14
CA ASP A 133 -2.12 4.43 -7.93
C ASP A 133 -3.58 4.85 -7.67
N TYR A 134 -4.32 5.24 -8.72
CA TYR A 134 -5.74 5.60 -8.61
C TYR A 134 -6.61 4.47 -8.08
N THR A 135 -6.33 3.21 -8.45
CA THR A 135 -7.12 2.08 -7.96
C THR A 135 -6.91 1.87 -6.45
N PHE A 136 -5.85 2.41 -5.86
CA PHE A 136 -5.58 2.39 -4.42
C PHE A 136 -5.94 3.70 -3.71
N GLY A 137 -6.72 4.59 -4.35
CA GLY A 137 -7.09 5.89 -3.78
C GLY A 137 -5.93 6.88 -3.72
N GLY A 138 -4.88 6.65 -4.54
CA GLY A 138 -3.71 7.51 -4.62
C GLY A 138 -3.70 8.35 -5.89
N THR A 139 -3.28 9.60 -5.75
CA THR A 139 -2.88 10.48 -6.86
C THR A 139 -1.38 10.73 -6.78
N PHE A 140 -0.79 11.32 -7.82
CA PHE A 140 0.62 11.71 -7.75
C PHE A 140 0.89 12.73 -6.62
N ALA A 141 -0.11 13.55 -6.24
CA ALA A 141 0.02 14.55 -5.19
C ALA A 141 0.30 13.92 -3.81
N ASN A 142 -0.11 12.67 -3.60
CA ASN A 142 0.21 11.91 -2.40
C ASN A 142 1.70 11.53 -2.33
N LYS A 143 2.40 11.46 -3.47
CA LYS A 143 3.83 11.11 -3.57
C LYS A 143 4.76 12.33 -3.49
N LEU A 144 4.22 13.54 -3.62
CA LEU A 144 4.98 14.77 -3.46
C LEU A 144 5.44 14.95 -2.01
N ASP A 145 6.58 15.62 -1.83
CA ASP A 145 6.99 16.08 -0.52
C ASP A 145 6.02 17.14 0.03
N ARG A 146 6.16 17.48 1.31
CA ARG A 146 5.26 18.43 1.99
C ARG A 146 5.29 19.83 1.37
N LYS A 147 6.42 20.26 0.81
CA LYS A 147 6.58 21.61 0.25
C LYS A 147 5.90 21.71 -1.11
N HIS A 148 6.20 20.76 -2.00
CA HIS A 148 5.60 20.65 -3.33
C HIS A 148 4.09 20.41 -3.24
N ARG A 149 3.63 19.54 -2.33
CA ARG A 149 2.20 19.34 -2.11
C ARG A 149 1.47 20.62 -1.70
N LYS A 150 2.00 21.37 -0.74
CA LYS A 150 1.42 22.67 -0.35
C LYS A 150 1.39 23.66 -1.51
N MET A 151 2.39 23.61 -2.39
CA MET A 151 2.41 24.44 -3.60
C MET A 151 1.31 24.03 -4.57
N VAL A 152 1.10 22.74 -4.79
CA VAL A 152 0.01 22.20 -5.61
C VAL A 152 -1.36 22.55 -5.02
N GLU A 153 -1.55 22.34 -3.71
CA GLU A 153 -2.78 22.75 -3.00
C GLU A 153 -3.04 24.25 -3.15
N LYS A 154 -2.00 25.08 -3.04
CA LYS A 154 -2.11 26.52 -3.27
C LYS A 154 -2.53 26.84 -4.71
N LYS A 155 -1.88 26.23 -5.71
CA LYS A 155 -2.24 26.40 -7.14
C LYS A 155 -3.70 26.03 -7.39
N LEU A 156 -4.16 24.90 -6.84
CA LEU A 156 -5.54 24.44 -6.99
C LEU A 156 -6.54 25.32 -6.21
N SER A 157 -6.14 25.85 -5.06
CA SER A 157 -6.97 26.78 -4.25
C SER A 157 -7.22 28.12 -4.93
N ILE A 158 -6.32 28.57 -5.79
CA ILE A 158 -6.48 29.83 -6.55
C ILE A 158 -7.67 29.74 -7.51
N ASN A 159 -8.00 28.53 -7.99
CA ASN A 159 -9.15 28.27 -8.86
C ASN A 159 -10.46 28.05 -8.07
N GLY A 160 -10.50 28.34 -6.77
CA GLY A 160 -11.69 28.26 -5.92
C GLY A 160 -12.00 26.88 -5.34
N ALA A 161 -11.28 25.83 -5.75
CA ALA A 161 -11.41 24.48 -5.22
C ALA A 161 -10.61 24.32 -3.92
N LYS A 162 -11.24 23.87 -2.83
CA LYS A 162 -10.55 23.55 -1.56
C LYS A 162 -10.68 22.07 -1.27
N GLY A 163 -9.54 21.39 -1.17
CA GLY A 163 -9.42 19.99 -0.73
C GLY A 163 -8.00 19.75 -0.21
N GLU A 164 -7.86 18.95 0.84
CA GLU A 164 -6.53 18.60 1.36
C GLU A 164 -6.09 17.26 0.80
N PHE A 165 -4.87 17.17 0.25
CA PHE A 165 -4.30 15.86 -0.05
C PHE A 165 -3.81 15.28 1.28
N ASN A 166 -4.70 14.57 1.96
CA ASN A 166 -4.35 13.74 3.11
C ASN A 166 -3.38 12.64 2.64
N SER A 167 -2.08 12.95 2.60
CA SER A 167 -1.09 11.89 2.78
C SER A 167 -1.11 11.59 4.27
N ASP A 168 -1.84 10.57 4.67
CA ASP A 168 -1.36 9.83 5.82
C ASP A 168 0.09 9.45 5.48
N SER A 169 1.01 9.93 6.31
CA SER A 169 2.45 9.83 6.11
C SER A 169 2.87 8.43 5.63
N ASN A 170 3.96 8.33 4.84
CA ASN A 170 4.63 7.07 4.49
C ASN A 170 4.97 6.15 5.70
N PHE A 171 4.79 6.64 6.92
CA PHE A 171 4.96 5.90 8.16
C PHE A 171 3.59 5.63 8.80
N SER A 172 3.10 4.39 8.67
CA SER A 172 1.96 3.94 9.45
C SER A 172 2.37 3.88 10.92
N LYS A 173 1.50 4.31 11.85
CA LYS A 173 1.77 4.18 13.28
C LYS A 173 1.99 2.71 13.70
N ARG A 174 1.55 1.74 12.88
CA ARG A 174 1.82 0.31 13.07
C ARG A 174 3.31 -0.04 13.03
N GLU A 175 4.13 0.75 12.32
CA GLU A 175 5.57 0.53 12.23
C GLU A 175 6.28 0.87 13.56
N TYR A 176 5.72 1.75 14.39
CA TYR A 176 6.21 1.96 15.76
C TYR A 176 5.99 0.72 16.63
N PHE A 177 4.85 0.05 16.51
CA PHE A 177 4.60 -1.22 17.22
C PHE A 177 5.63 -2.28 16.80
N LYS A 178 5.84 -2.49 15.50
CA LYS A 178 6.84 -3.44 15.00
C LYS A 178 8.26 -3.10 15.48
N SER A 179 8.63 -1.82 15.46
CA SER A 179 9.94 -1.37 15.95
C SER A 179 10.13 -1.67 17.43
N ALA A 180 9.12 -1.39 18.27
CA ALA A 180 9.15 -1.68 19.70
C ALA A 180 9.22 -3.20 19.97
N ILE A 181 8.38 -3.99 19.29
CA ILE A 181 8.37 -5.46 19.37
C ILE A 181 9.74 -6.04 19.00
N ASN A 182 10.32 -5.62 17.87
CA ASN A 182 11.62 -6.12 17.41
C ASN A 182 12.75 -5.82 18.40
N LYS A 183 12.73 -4.65 19.05
CA LYS A 183 13.72 -4.28 20.07
C LYS A 183 13.58 -5.16 21.31
N LEU A 184 12.35 -5.35 21.81
CA LEU A 184 12.10 -6.20 22.98
C LEU A 184 12.54 -7.65 22.72
N LEU A 185 12.13 -8.23 21.58
CA LEU A 185 12.54 -9.58 21.19
C LEU A 185 14.06 -9.71 21.02
N PHE A 186 14.73 -8.69 20.49
CA PHE A 186 16.18 -8.68 20.34
C PHE A 186 16.89 -8.71 21.70
N PHE A 187 16.50 -7.83 22.63
CA PHE A 187 17.10 -7.79 23.96
C PHE A 187 16.77 -9.04 24.78
N GLU A 188 15.54 -9.55 24.69
CA GLU A 188 15.14 -10.83 25.29
C GLU A 188 15.99 -11.98 24.73
N GLY A 189 16.19 -12.04 23.41
CA GLY A 189 17.06 -13.03 22.78
C GLY A 189 18.52 -12.96 23.26
N LEU A 190 19.06 -11.77 23.52
CA LEU A 190 20.40 -11.62 24.09
C LEU A 190 20.51 -12.25 25.48
N THR A 191 19.45 -12.22 26.28
CA THR A 191 19.47 -12.81 27.63
C THR A 191 19.69 -14.32 27.61
N LEU A 192 19.28 -15.01 26.54
CA LEU A 192 19.45 -16.46 26.39
C LEU A 192 20.92 -16.90 26.34
N PHE A 193 21.84 -15.99 26.00
CA PHE A 193 23.27 -16.27 25.97
C PHE A 193 23.95 -16.02 27.32
N ALA A 194 23.27 -15.38 28.28
CA ALA A 194 23.85 -15.09 29.60
C ALA A 194 24.38 -16.34 30.33
N PRO A 195 23.73 -17.52 30.29
CA PRO A 195 24.24 -18.73 30.94
C PRO A 195 25.62 -19.18 30.43
N LEU A 196 26.01 -18.82 29.19
CA LEU A 196 27.32 -19.17 28.61
C LEU A 196 28.50 -18.45 29.28
N PHE A 197 28.23 -17.38 30.03
CA PHE A 197 29.26 -16.53 30.62
C PHE A 197 29.40 -16.70 32.15
N SER A 198 28.92 -17.82 32.70
CA SER A 198 29.02 -18.16 34.14
C SER A 198 28.53 -17.03 35.06
N VAL A 199 27.41 -16.42 34.70
CA VAL A 199 26.86 -15.24 35.37
C VAL A 199 26.26 -15.62 36.73
N ARG A 200 26.35 -14.72 37.72
CA ARG A 200 25.79 -14.91 39.07
C ARG A 200 24.28 -15.21 39.03
N LYS A 201 23.81 -16.05 39.98
CA LYS A 201 22.38 -16.43 40.10
C LYS A 201 21.44 -15.23 40.21
N GLU A 202 21.79 -14.22 41.00
CA GLU A 202 21.00 -12.97 41.16
C GLU A 202 20.82 -12.24 39.81
N THR A 203 21.84 -12.25 38.96
CA THR A 203 21.77 -11.62 37.65
C THR A 203 20.95 -12.46 36.67
N LEU A 204 21.04 -13.79 36.72
CA LEU A 204 20.16 -14.69 35.96
C LEU A 204 18.68 -14.51 36.35
N GLU A 205 18.39 -14.35 37.64
CA GLU A 205 17.05 -14.06 38.15
C GLU A 205 16.52 -12.73 37.59
N THR A 206 17.36 -11.68 37.61
CA THR A 206 17.01 -10.38 37.03
C THR A 206 16.74 -10.46 35.52
N LEU A 207 17.57 -11.21 34.78
CA LEU A 207 17.40 -11.41 33.34
C LEU A 207 16.16 -12.26 33.02
N TYR A 208 15.84 -13.25 33.85
CA TYR A 208 14.63 -14.06 33.72
C TYR A 208 13.38 -13.22 33.94
N HIS A 209 13.34 -12.38 34.99
CA HIS A 209 12.24 -11.45 35.22
C HIS A 209 12.10 -10.42 34.10
N TYR A 210 13.21 -9.91 33.55
CA TYR A 210 13.19 -9.09 32.35
C TYR A 210 12.59 -9.85 31.16
N GLY A 211 12.95 -11.12 30.97
CA GLY A 211 12.37 -11.99 29.93
C GLY A 211 10.85 -12.12 30.07
N ILE A 212 10.34 -12.40 31.27
CA ILE A 212 8.89 -12.44 31.53
C ILE A 212 8.23 -11.10 31.18
N PHE A 213 8.82 -9.98 31.62
CA PHE A 213 8.30 -8.65 31.29
C PHE A 213 8.30 -8.39 29.77
N ALA A 214 9.39 -8.71 29.08
CA ALA A 214 9.53 -8.54 27.64
C ALA A 214 8.51 -9.42 26.89
N THR A 215 8.32 -10.68 27.28
CA THR A 215 7.30 -11.58 26.75
C THR A 215 5.90 -10.94 26.87
N VAL A 216 5.49 -10.53 28.08
CA VAL A 216 4.16 -9.94 28.34
C VAL A 216 3.96 -8.64 27.56
N MET A 217 4.95 -7.75 27.60
CA MET A 217 4.88 -6.47 26.90
C MET A 217 4.80 -6.67 25.38
N THR A 218 5.58 -7.60 24.83
CA THR A 218 5.59 -7.90 23.39
C THR A 218 4.27 -8.53 22.96
N PHE A 219 3.66 -9.37 23.80
CA PHE A 219 2.32 -9.92 23.57
C PHE A 219 1.26 -8.81 23.50
N LEU A 220 1.25 -7.89 24.48
CA LEU A 220 0.34 -6.73 24.48
C LEU A 220 0.56 -5.81 23.27
N LEU A 221 1.81 -5.53 22.91
CA LEU A 221 2.13 -4.74 21.71
C LEU A 221 1.70 -5.44 20.43
N THR A 222 1.76 -6.78 20.36
CA THR A 222 1.29 -7.56 19.21
C THR A 222 -0.23 -7.49 19.07
N ILE A 223 -0.97 -7.54 20.19
CA ILE A 223 -2.41 -7.28 20.20
C ILE A 223 -2.70 -5.84 19.76
N GLY A 224 -1.98 -4.86 20.30
CA GLY A 224 -2.11 -3.45 19.92
C GLY A 224 -1.83 -3.24 18.43
N TYR A 225 -0.82 -3.90 17.88
CA TYR A 225 -0.52 -3.93 16.45
C TYR A 225 -1.70 -4.48 15.64
N LEU A 226 -2.28 -5.62 16.05
CA LEU A 226 -3.42 -6.22 15.35
C LEU A 226 -4.66 -5.32 15.38
N VAL A 227 -4.99 -4.76 16.55
CA VAL A 227 -6.12 -3.84 16.71
C VAL A 227 -5.92 -2.59 15.88
N TYR A 228 -4.72 -2.00 15.92
CA TYR A 228 -4.41 -0.81 15.14
C TYR A 228 -4.36 -1.10 13.64
N ALA A 229 -3.79 -2.22 13.22
CA ALA A 229 -3.78 -2.65 11.81
C ALA A 229 -5.21 -2.87 11.30
N LYS A 230 -6.09 -3.46 12.11
CA LYS A 230 -7.51 -3.61 11.78
C LYS A 230 -8.25 -2.27 11.73
N TYR A 231 -7.94 -1.35 12.65
CA TYR A 231 -8.48 0.01 12.64
C TYR A 231 -8.02 0.80 11.40
N GLU A 232 -6.73 0.75 11.07
CA GLU A 232 -6.18 1.38 9.87
C GLU A 232 -6.79 0.76 8.61
N ALA A 233 -6.88 -0.57 8.53
CA ALA A 233 -7.57 -1.27 7.45
C ALA A 233 -9.08 -0.98 7.39
N SER A 234 -9.72 -0.56 8.49
CA SER A 234 -11.13 -0.15 8.49
C SER A 234 -11.33 1.29 7.99
N LYS A 235 -10.30 2.13 8.08
CA LYS A 235 -10.30 3.49 7.53
C LYS A 235 -9.96 3.52 6.06
N VAL A 236 -9.07 2.63 5.66
CA VAL A 236 -8.65 2.49 4.27
C VAL A 236 -9.60 1.48 3.63
N ILE A 237 -10.59 1.96 2.88
CA ILE A 237 -11.61 1.11 2.22
C ILE A 237 -10.96 0.14 1.18
N SER A 238 -9.64 0.28 0.90
CA SER A 238 -8.80 -0.81 0.36
C SER A 238 -8.49 -1.84 1.43
N CYS A 239 -9.20 -2.96 1.38
CA CYS A 239 -8.61 -4.24 1.01
C CYS A 239 -9.48 -5.40 1.46
N THR A 240 -10.04 -6.06 0.46
CA THR A 240 -10.62 -7.40 0.47
C THR A 240 -9.51 -8.45 0.71
N GLY A 241 -9.41 -8.98 1.94
CA GLY A 241 -8.70 -10.23 2.27
C GLY A 241 -7.16 -10.21 2.29
N CYS A 242 -6.49 -9.65 1.28
CA CYS A 242 -5.04 -9.81 1.09
C CYS A 242 -4.18 -9.03 2.12
N GLN A 243 -4.62 -7.84 2.54
CA GLN A 243 -3.95 -7.10 3.63
C GLN A 243 -4.19 -7.74 4.99
N VAL A 244 -5.38 -8.31 5.24
CA VAL A 244 -5.69 -9.06 6.47
C VAL A 244 -4.73 -10.22 6.62
N VAL A 245 -4.56 -11.02 5.57
CA VAL A 245 -3.59 -12.12 5.57
C VAL A 245 -2.16 -11.61 5.84
N SER A 246 -1.78 -10.45 5.31
CA SER A 246 -0.45 -9.87 5.51
C SER A 246 -0.16 -9.46 6.96
N PHE A 247 -1.02 -8.65 7.60
CA PHE A 247 -0.77 -8.24 8.99
C PHE A 247 -1.05 -9.36 10.00
N THR A 248 -1.97 -10.30 9.70
CA THR A 248 -2.16 -11.50 10.51
C THR A 248 -0.93 -12.40 10.45
N ALA A 249 -0.32 -12.61 9.28
CA ALA A 249 0.93 -13.37 9.16
C ALA A 249 2.09 -12.73 9.97
N VAL A 250 2.19 -11.40 9.98
CA VAL A 250 3.17 -10.68 10.80
C VAL A 250 2.93 -10.93 12.30
N ALA A 251 1.68 -10.88 12.75
CA ALA A 251 1.34 -11.17 14.15
C ALA A 251 1.64 -12.63 14.52
N ILE A 252 1.30 -13.59 13.65
CA ILE A 252 1.63 -15.02 13.84
C ILE A 252 3.14 -15.20 13.99
N LYS A 253 3.94 -14.55 13.13
CA LYS A 253 5.41 -14.58 13.25
C LYS A 253 5.87 -14.11 14.63
N TYR A 254 5.32 -13.01 15.12
CA TYR A 254 5.66 -12.51 16.46
C TYR A 254 5.21 -13.46 17.57
N PHE A 255 4.01 -14.03 17.50
CA PHE A 255 3.57 -15.04 18.48
C PHE A 255 4.48 -16.26 18.53
N ILE A 256 4.94 -16.76 17.38
CA ILE A 256 5.89 -17.88 17.32
C ILE A 256 7.22 -17.49 17.97
N LEU A 257 7.77 -16.31 17.64
CA LEU A 257 9.01 -15.81 18.24
C LEU A 257 8.90 -15.63 19.75
N ILE A 258 7.80 -15.05 20.24
CA ILE A 258 7.52 -14.89 21.67
C ILE A 258 7.51 -16.27 22.35
N LEU A 259 6.84 -17.26 21.76
CA LEU A 259 6.78 -18.61 22.32
C LEU A 259 8.17 -19.26 22.41
N ILE A 260 8.97 -19.14 21.34
CA ILE A 260 10.34 -19.69 21.30
C ILE A 260 11.22 -19.04 22.37
N LEU A 261 11.19 -17.70 22.47
CA LEU A 261 12.00 -16.99 23.45
C LEU A 261 11.55 -17.25 24.89
N PHE A 262 10.23 -17.34 25.12
CA PHE A 262 9.69 -17.69 26.43
C PHE A 262 10.14 -19.08 26.88
N ILE A 263 10.02 -20.08 26.01
CA ILE A 263 10.50 -21.45 26.28
C ILE A 263 12.01 -21.44 26.52
N GLY A 264 12.77 -20.74 25.67
CA GLY A 264 14.22 -20.60 25.83
C GLY A 264 14.60 -19.96 27.17
N SER A 265 13.90 -18.90 27.57
CA SER A 265 14.13 -18.21 28.84
C SER A 265 13.81 -19.13 30.02
N TYR A 266 12.71 -19.88 29.94
CA TYR A 266 12.31 -20.84 30.97
C TYR A 266 13.31 -21.98 31.17
N TYR A 267 13.92 -22.51 30.11
CA TYR A 267 14.85 -23.65 30.22
C TYR A 267 16.32 -23.24 30.38
N LEU A 268 16.73 -22.08 29.87
CA LEU A 268 18.13 -21.66 29.84
C LEU A 268 18.47 -20.62 30.88
N VAL A 269 17.55 -19.68 31.15
CA VAL A 269 17.84 -18.48 31.97
C VAL A 269 17.22 -18.58 33.37
N ASN A 270 16.10 -19.29 33.51
CA ASN A 270 15.44 -19.50 34.80
C ASN A 270 16.42 -20.13 35.82
N PRO A 271 16.65 -19.47 36.97
CA PRO A 271 17.59 -19.96 37.97
C PRO A 271 17.04 -21.10 38.86
N ASN A 272 15.75 -21.43 38.73
CA ASN A 272 15.05 -22.48 39.48
C ASN A 272 15.05 -23.82 38.77
#